data_AF-A0A1V1UNG8-F1
#
_entry.id   AF-A0A1V1UNG8-F1
#
_cell.length_a   1.000
_cell.length_b   1.000
_cell.length_c   1.000
_cell.angle_alpha   90.00
_cell.angle_beta   90.00
_cell.angle_gamma   90.00
#
_symmetry.space_group_name_H-M   'P 1'
#
loop_
_entity.id
_entity.type
_entity.pdbx_description
1 polymer ?
#
loop_
_entity_poly.entity_id
_entity_poly.type
_entity_poly.pdbx_seq_one_letter_code
_entity_poly.pdbx_strand_id
1 'polypeptide(L)'
;MKYDDIAARIEAFDDANGGGVGYYEDKGAYHLYLLATDAPIARLKPTGNGDEIRLEYWSHRRRWEDVDDMGGVVLPLDEALEFIANEGVFWTWT
;
A
#
# COMPACT_ATOMS: atom_id res chain seq x y z
N MET A 1 6.74 10.33 -15.65
CA MET A 1 5.90 11.34 -14.98
C MET A 1 4.54 10.81 -14.47
N LYS A 2 4.22 9.50 -14.54
CA LYS A 2 3.03 8.95 -13.84
C LYS A 2 3.35 8.42 -12.44
N TYR A 3 4.60 8.00 -12.19
CA TYR A 3 5.04 7.42 -10.91
C TYR A 3 5.27 8.48 -9.81
N ASP A 4 5.67 9.69 -10.18
CA ASP A 4 5.88 10.79 -9.22
C ASP A 4 4.57 11.21 -8.52
N ASP A 5 3.42 11.00 -9.17
CA ASP A 5 2.09 11.34 -8.62
C ASP A 5 1.67 10.37 -7.52
N ILE A 6 1.98 9.08 -7.68
CA ILE A 6 1.62 8.04 -6.70
C ILE A 6 2.41 8.25 -5.39
N ALA A 7 3.73 8.45 -5.51
CA ALA A 7 4.60 8.70 -4.38
C ALA A 7 4.16 9.95 -3.59
N ALA A 8 3.90 11.06 -4.28
CA ALA A 8 3.45 12.29 -3.64
C ALA A 8 2.10 12.14 -2.94
N ARG A 9 1.16 11.37 -3.50
CA ARG A 9 -0.14 11.07 -2.87
C ARG A 9 0.00 10.19 -1.64
N ILE A 10 0.90 9.20 -1.66
CA ILE A 10 1.23 8.37 -0.48
C ILE A 10 1.78 9.25 0.64
N GLU A 11 2.77 10.10 0.35
CA GLU A 11 3.37 11.02 1.33
C GLU A 11 2.33 11.99 1.90
N ALA A 12 1.52 12.61 1.04
CA ALA A 12 0.47 13.52 1.48
C ALA A 12 -0.58 12.83 2.36
N PHE A 13 -0.90 11.56 2.08
CA PHE A 13 -1.82 10.77 2.90
C PHE A 13 -1.19 10.39 4.25
N ASP A 14 0.08 9.97 4.29
CA ASP A 14 0.81 9.69 5.53
C ASP A 14 0.82 10.94 6.43
N ASP A 15 1.24 12.07 5.88
CA ASP A 15 1.27 13.37 6.59
C ASP A 15 -0.10 13.76 7.15
N ALA A 16 -1.18 13.50 6.40
CA ALA A 16 -2.55 13.79 6.84
C ALA A 16 -3.05 12.84 7.95
N ASN A 17 -2.53 11.62 8.03
CA ASN A 17 -2.97 10.57 8.96
C ASN A 17 -2.07 10.42 10.20
N GLY A 18 -1.13 11.35 10.40
CA GLY A 18 -0.27 11.40 11.59
C GLY A 18 1.16 10.94 11.36
N GLY A 19 1.49 10.55 10.12
CA GLY A 19 2.83 10.17 9.70
C GLY A 19 3.28 8.80 10.21
N GLY A 20 4.46 8.39 9.76
CA GLY A 20 5.15 7.20 10.28
C GLY A 20 5.14 6.01 9.34
N VAL A 21 4.57 6.17 8.14
CA VAL A 21 4.65 5.20 7.06
C VAL A 21 5.71 5.65 6.04
N GLY A 22 6.70 4.79 5.84
CA GLY A 22 7.64 4.92 4.74
C GLY A 22 7.14 4.18 3.51
N TYR A 23 7.62 4.57 2.34
CA TYR A 23 7.47 3.78 1.12
C TYR A 23 8.79 3.61 0.39
N TYR A 24 8.89 2.53 -0.37
CA TYR A 24 9.93 2.36 -1.38
C TYR A 24 9.36 1.71 -2.64
N GLU A 25 9.95 2.03 -3.79
CA GLU A 25 9.60 1.39 -5.05
C GLU A 25 10.51 0.18 -5.30
N ASP A 26 9.92 -0.98 -5.60
CA ASP A 26 10.63 -2.14 -6.14
C ASP A 26 9.86 -2.71 -7.34
N LYS A 27 10.55 -2.82 -8.48
CA LYS A 27 10.02 -3.39 -9.73
C LYS A 27 8.65 -2.81 -10.16
N GLY A 28 8.45 -1.50 -9.95
CA GLY A 28 7.20 -0.80 -10.29
C GLY A 28 6.04 -1.04 -9.33
N ALA A 29 6.30 -1.60 -8.13
CA ALA A 29 5.34 -1.67 -7.03
C ALA A 29 5.85 -0.82 -5.85
N TYR A 30 4.95 -0.13 -5.18
CA TYR A 30 5.25 0.65 -3.98
C TYR A 30 4.98 -0.20 -2.75
N HIS A 31 5.96 -0.29 -1.87
CA HIS A 31 5.88 -1.06 -0.64
C HIS A 31 5.78 -0.08 0.51
N LEU A 32 4.69 -0.16 1.27
CA LEU A 32 4.47 0.61 2.48
C LEU A 32 4.98 -0.17 3.68
N TYR A 33 5.68 0.53 4.57
CA TYR A 33 6.23 -0.05 5.79
C TYR A 33 6.20 0.97 6.92
N LEU A 34 6.16 0.49 8.16
CA LEU A 34 6.26 1.37 9.33
C LEU A 34 7.69 1.83 9.54
N LEU A 35 7.90 3.14 9.68
CA LEU A 35 9.20 3.72 10.01
C LEU A 35 9.68 3.31 11.41
N ALA A 36 8.77 3.05 12.34
CA ALA A 36 9.10 2.72 13.73
C ALA A 36 9.67 1.30 13.89
N THR A 37 9.17 0.33 13.11
CA THR A 37 9.45 -1.10 13.29
C THR A 37 9.98 -1.79 12.05
N ASP A 38 10.04 -1.08 10.92
CA ASP A 38 10.31 -1.64 9.59
C ASP A 38 9.30 -2.74 9.19
N ALA A 39 8.13 -2.76 9.84
CA ALA A 39 7.10 -3.76 9.60
C ALA A 39 6.41 -3.49 8.25
N PRO A 40 6.28 -4.49 7.37
CA PRO A 40 5.57 -4.34 6.12
C PRO A 40 4.07 -4.14 6.38
N ILE A 41 3.48 -3.12 5.77
CA ILE A 41 2.06 -2.79 5.88
C ILE A 41 1.30 -3.35 4.67
N ALA A 42 1.61 -2.81 3.48
CA ALA A 42 0.89 -3.11 2.25
C ALA A 42 1.80 -2.96 1.04
N ARG A 43 1.47 -3.68 -0.04
CA ARG A 43 2.10 -3.51 -1.34
C ARG A 43 1.08 -3.03 -2.35
N LEU A 44 1.41 -1.90 -2.96
CA LEU A 44 0.62 -1.18 -3.96
C LEU A 44 1.21 -1.48 -5.33
N LYS A 45 0.46 -2.16 -6.18
CA LYS A 45 0.89 -2.48 -7.54
C LYS A 45 0.03 -1.74 -8.57
N PRO A 46 0.54 -0.67 -9.20
CA PRO A 46 -0.14 -0.02 -10.30
C PRO A 46 -0.47 -1.02 -11.41
N THR A 47 -1.72 -1.04 -11.86
CA THR A 47 -2.16 -1.93 -12.94
C THR A 47 -1.75 -1.40 -14.33
N GLY A 48 -1.39 -0.11 -14.41
CA GLY A 48 -1.15 0.61 -15.65
C GLY A 48 -2.42 1.19 -16.28
N ASN A 49 -3.58 0.88 -15.73
CA ASN A 49 -4.86 1.43 -16.14
C ASN A 49 -5.25 2.61 -15.22
N GLY A 50 -5.06 3.84 -15.70
CA GLY A 50 -5.35 5.03 -14.90
C GLY A 50 -4.50 5.10 -13.63
N ASP A 51 -5.16 5.27 -12.48
CA ASP A 51 -4.61 5.26 -11.13
C ASP A 51 -5.06 4.04 -10.32
N GLU A 52 -5.51 2.98 -10.99
CA GLU A 52 -5.88 1.72 -10.34
C GLU A 52 -4.64 1.02 -9.78
N ILE A 53 -4.73 0.68 -8.51
CA ILE A 53 -3.73 -0.01 -7.73
C ILE A 53 -4.31 -1.33 -7.24
N ARG A 54 -3.58 -2.42 -7.48
CA ARG A 54 -3.83 -3.68 -6.80
C ARG A 54 -3.15 -3.68 -5.43
N LEU A 55 -3.91 -4.05 -4.42
CA LEU A 55 -3.47 -4.19 -3.05
C LEU A 55 -3.06 -5.63 -2.75
N GLU A 56 -1.91 -5.77 -2.11
CA GLU A 56 -1.46 -7.02 -1.48
C GLU A 56 -1.08 -6.73 -0.02
N TYR A 57 -1.39 -7.67 0.86
CA TYR A 57 -1.06 -7.58 2.28
C TYR A 57 0.09 -8.52 2.63
N TRP A 58 0.78 -8.21 3.73
CA TRP A 58 1.81 -9.09 4.25
C TRP A 58 1.19 -10.21 5.08
N SER A 59 1.14 -11.41 4.50
CA SER A 59 0.61 -12.61 5.16
C SER A 59 1.54 -13.11 6.26
N HIS A 60 0.95 -13.77 7.25
CA HIS A 60 1.66 -14.50 8.30
C HIS A 60 2.59 -15.59 7.77
N ARG A 61 2.44 -15.99 6.50
CA ARG A 61 3.36 -16.90 5.80
C ARG A 61 4.63 -16.20 5.29
N ARG A 62 4.86 -14.94 5.69
CA ARG A 62 6.00 -14.10 5.25
C ARG A 62 6.06 -13.98 3.73
N ARG A 63 4.91 -13.74 3.12
CA ARG A 63 4.75 -13.53 1.68
C ARG A 63 3.66 -12.50 1.42
N TRP A 64 3.78 -11.80 0.30
CA TRP A 64 2.72 -10.95 -0.21
C TRP A 64 1.59 -11.81 -0.76
N GLU A 65 0.36 -11.57 -0.30
CA GLU A 65 -0.84 -12.24 -0.79
C GLU A 65 -1.88 -11.19 -1.20
N ASP A 66 -2.73 -11.56 -2.16
CA ASP A 66 -3.87 -10.76 -2.57
C ASP A 66 -4.86 -10.64 -1.40
N VAL A 67 -5.42 -9.44 -1.20
CA VAL A 67 -6.34 -9.13 -0.10
C VAL A 67 -7.64 -9.95 -0.16
N ASP A 68 -8.03 -10.41 -1.35
CA ASP A 68 -9.17 -11.30 -1.56
C ASP A 68 -8.78 -12.59 -2.29
N ASP A 69 -9.62 -13.62 -2.12
CA ASP A 69 -9.48 -14.91 -2.82
C ASP A 69 -9.89 -14.83 -4.32
N MET A 70 -10.33 -13.67 -4.82
CA MET A 70 -10.85 -13.46 -6.18
C MET A 70 -9.93 -12.64 -7.10
N GLY A 71 -8.66 -12.46 -6.74
CA GLY A 71 -7.65 -11.84 -7.62
C GLY A 71 -7.11 -10.50 -7.17
N GLY A 72 -7.36 -10.14 -5.91
CA GLY A 72 -6.84 -8.95 -5.24
C GLY A 72 -7.78 -7.75 -5.36
N VAL A 73 -7.77 -6.93 -4.30
CA VAL A 73 -8.52 -5.67 -4.27
C VAL A 73 -7.83 -4.68 -5.21
N VAL A 74 -8.53 -4.26 -6.27
CA VAL A 74 -8.07 -3.23 -7.20
C VAL A 74 -8.94 -1.99 -7.02
N LEU A 75 -8.32 -0.90 -6.57
CA LEU A 75 -9.00 0.36 -6.27
C LEU A 75 -8.15 1.53 -6.80
N PRO A 76 -8.76 2.70 -7.06
CA PRO A 76 -8.01 3.94 -7.25
C PRO A 76 -7.09 4.20 -6.06
N LEU A 77 -5.95 4.86 -6.28
CA LEU A 77 -4.93 5.05 -5.24
C LEU A 77 -5.48 5.66 -3.93
N ASP A 78 -6.33 6.69 -4.00
CA ASP A 78 -6.86 7.32 -2.77
C ASP A 78 -7.75 6.35 -1.98
N GLU A 79 -8.65 5.64 -2.68
CA GLU A 79 -9.50 4.61 -2.05
C GLU A 79 -8.66 3.46 -1.49
N ALA A 80 -7.58 3.09 -2.17
CA ALA A 80 -6.65 2.07 -1.73
C ALA A 80 -5.94 2.45 -0.43
N LEU A 81 -5.51 3.72 -0.30
CA LEU A 81 -4.89 4.25 0.92
C LEU A 81 -5.89 4.32 2.08
N GLU A 82 -7.12 4.78 1.81
CA GLU A 82 -8.19 4.76 2.81
C GLU A 82 -8.53 3.33 3.26
N PHE A 83 -8.62 2.39 2.32
CA PHE A 83 -8.88 0.98 2.64
C PHE A 83 -7.78 0.40 3.52
N ILE A 84 -6.50 0.65 3.21
CA ILE A 84 -5.37 0.21 4.04
C ILE A 84 -5.46 0.83 5.44
N ALA A 85 -5.78 2.11 5.55
CA ALA A 85 -5.86 2.80 6.85
C ALA A 85 -7.01 2.28 7.73
N ASN A 86 -8.13 1.86 7.14
CA ASN A 86 -9.30 1.36 7.88
C ASN A 86 -9.24 -0.14 8.19
N GLU A 87 -8.52 -0.93 7.39
CA GLU A 87 -8.48 -2.38 7.53
C GLU A 87 -7.31 -2.85 8.41
N GLY A 88 -7.63 -3.39 9.58
CA GLY A 88 -6.62 -3.85 10.55
C GLY A 88 -5.71 -4.98 10.05
N VAL A 89 -6.09 -5.69 8.97
CA VAL A 89 -5.28 -6.78 8.40
C VAL A 89 -3.89 -6.31 7.98
N PHE A 90 -3.76 -5.09 7.46
CA PHE A 90 -2.48 -4.50 7.04
C PHE A 90 -1.60 -4.08 8.22
N TRP A 91 -2.20 -3.87 9.38
CA TRP A 91 -1.52 -3.40 10.60
C TRP A 91 -1.29 -4.53 11.62
N THR A 92 -1.55 -5.79 11.24
CA THR A 92 -1.47 -6.94 12.17
C THR A 92 -0.07 -7.13 12.79
N TRP A 93 0.98 -6.55 12.19
CA TRP A 93 2.38 -6.70 12.60
C TRP A 93 2.97 -5.44 13.25
N THR A 94 2.13 -4.45 13.59
CA THR A 94 2.53 -3.14 14.12
C THR A 94 2.40 -3.05 15.63
#